data_AF-A0A9D0TJ23-F1
#
_entry.id   AF-A0A9D0TJ23-F1
#
_cell.length_a   1.000
_cell.length_b   1.000
_cell.length_c   1.000
_cell.angle_alpha   90.00
_cell.angle_beta   90.00
_cell.angle_gamma   90.00
#
_symmetry.space_group_name_H-M   'P 1'
#
loop_
_entity.id
_entity.type
_entity.pdbx_description
1 polymer ?
#
loop_
_entity_poly.entity_id
_entity_poly.type
_entity_poly.pdbx_seq_one_letter_code
_entity_poly.pdbx_strand_id
1 'polypeptide(L)' 'MRCYVYRSPRKKETYLFLSRRDDFSDLPAALLEVFGEPQFSFAFDLSSERSLV' A
#
# COMPACT_ATOMS: atom_id res chain seq x y z
N MET A 1 0.92 -11.92 9.02
CA MET A 1 1.99 -10.96 8.67
C MET A 1 1.37 -9.58 8.60
N ARG A 2 1.92 -8.58 9.30
CA ARG A 2 1.32 -7.24 9.34
C ARG A 2 1.51 -6.53 8.00
N CYS A 3 0.41 -6.12 7.37
CA CYS A 3 0.37 -5.43 6.10
C CYS A 3 -0.28 -4.04 6.28
N TYR A 4 0.31 -3.05 5.64
CA TYR A 4 -0.13 -1.66 5.63
C TYR A 4 -0.55 -1.29 4.22
N VAL A 5 -1.79 -0.82 4.05
CA VAL A 5 -2.36 -0.50 2.75
C VAL A 5 -2.42 1.01 2.57
N TYR A 6 -1.89 1.48 1.45
CA TYR A 6 -1.94 2.88 1.04
C TYR A 6 -2.74 2.99 -0.25
N ARG A 7 -3.52 4.05 -0.39
CA ARG A 7 -4.28 4.36 -1.60
C ARG A 7 -3.66 5.55 -2.34
N SER A 8 -3.73 5.52 -3.66
CA SER A 8 -3.34 6.67 -4.47
C SER A 8 -4.46 7.72 -4.45
N PRO A 9 -4.14 9.00 -4.19
CA PRO A 9 -5.08 10.10 -4.40
C PRO A 9 -5.23 10.47 -5.88
N ARG A 10 -4.27 10.06 -6.73
CA ARG A 10 -4.23 10.40 -8.17
C ARG A 10 -4.98 9.39 -9.03
N LYS A 11 -4.89 8.10 -8.69
CA LYS A 11 -5.60 7.02 -9.38
C LYS A 11 -6.56 6.31 -8.43
N LYS A 12 -7.83 6.29 -8.82
CA LYS A 12 -8.83 5.45 -8.17
C LYS A 12 -8.42 3.97 -8.27
N GLU A 13 -8.82 3.20 -7.26
CA GLU A 13 -8.64 1.74 -7.21
C GLU A 13 -7.17 1.27 -7.26
N THR A 14 -6.22 2.16 -6.95
CA THR A 14 -4.79 1.84 -6.94
C THR A 14 -4.27 1.82 -5.51
N TYR A 15 -3.74 0.66 -5.09
CA TYR A 15 -3.32 0.40 -3.72
C TYR A 15 -1.89 -0.16 -3.65
N LEU A 16 -1.16 0.24 -2.61
CA LEU A 16 0.15 -0.31 -2.25
C LEU A 16 0.05 -1.07 -0.94
N PHE A 17 0.65 -2.26 -0.91
CA PHE A 17 0.71 -3.11 0.26
C PHE A 17 2.15 -3.18 0.74
N LEU A 18 2.40 -2.68 1.94
CA LEU A 18 3.72 -2.64 2.55
C LEU A 18 3.77 -3.55 3.77
N SER A 19 4.90 -4.22 3.94
CA SER A 19 5.21 -5.03 5.13
C SER A 19 5.59 -4.17 6.34
N ARG A 20 6.02 -2.93 6.09
CA ARG A 20 6.38 -1.93 7.08
C ARG A 20 5.56 -0.66 6.87
N ARG A 21 5.29 0.03 7.98
CA ARG A 21 4.55 1.29 7.94
C ARG A 21 5.46 2.40 7.43
N ASP A 22 4.96 3.15 6.45
CA ASP A 22 5.57 4.37 5.90
C ASP A 22 6.98 4.16 5.27
N ASP A 23 7.33 2.91 4.94
CA ASP A 23 8.60 2.57 4.28
C ASP A 23 8.38 2.38 2.77
N PHE A 24 8.66 3.43 2.00
CA PHE A 24 8.54 3.45 0.54
C PHE A 24 9.90 3.29 -0.15
N SER A 25 10.95 2.98 0.60
CA SER A 25 12.34 2.94 0.12
C SER A 25 12.57 1.90 -0.98
N ASP A 26 11.82 0.81 -0.95
CA ASP A 26 11.89 -0.28 -1.92
C ASP A 26 11.07 0.00 -3.20
N LEU A 27 10.36 1.14 -3.28
CA LEU A 27 9.53 1.48 -4.44
C LEU A 27 10.32 2.26 -5.49
N PRO A 28 10.19 1.91 -6.78
CA PRO A 28 10.76 2.72 -7.87
C PRO A 28 10.20 4.14 -7.86
N ALA A 29 11.07 5.14 -8.06
CA ALA A 29 10.67 6.55 -8.10
C ALA A 29 9.56 6.82 -9.12
N ALA A 30 9.65 6.21 -10.31
CA ALA A 30 8.62 6.34 -11.36
C ALA A 30 7.23 5.85 -10.91
N LEU A 31 7.18 4.84 -10.03
CA LEU A 31 5.91 4.36 -9.48
C LEU A 31 5.34 5.37 -8.48
N LEU A 32 6.18 5.95 -7.61
CA LEU A 32 5.76 7.01 -6.69
C LEU A 32 5.27 8.26 -7.42
N GLU A 33 5.89 8.62 -8.55
CA GLU A 33 5.43 9.75 -9.38
C GLU A 33 4.01 9.53 -9.93
N VAL A 34 3.72 8.34 -10.44
CA VAL A 34 2.39 7.98 -10.94
C VAL A 34 1.39 7.82 -9.80
N PHE A 35 1.82 7.24 -8.67
CA PHE A 35 0.99 7.00 -7.50
C PHE A 35 0.65 8.30 -6.75
N GLY A 36 1.52 9.29 -6.79
CA GLY A 36 1.45 10.48 -5.95
C GLY A 36 1.78 10.16 -4.50
N GLU A 37 1.41 11.06 -3.58
CA GLU A 37 1.66 10.88 -2.16
C GLU A 37 0.76 9.77 -1.60
N PRO A 38 1.32 8.64 -1.12
CA PRO A 38 0.52 7.52 -0.65
C PRO A 38 -0.26 7.88 0.61
N GLN A 39 -1.58 7.70 0.58
CA GLN A 39 -2.41 7.96 1.75
C GLN A 39 -2.71 6.65 2.47
N PHE A 40 -2.41 6.59 3.76
CA PHE A 40 -2.72 5.41 4.57
C PHE A 40 -4.24 5.14 4.54
N SER A 41 -4.60 3.90 4.23
CA SER A 41 -5.99 3.45 4.16
C SER A 41 -6.33 2.63 5.40
N PHE A 42 -5.68 1.48 5.56
CA PHE A 42 -5.86 0.60 6.71
C PHE A 42 -4.68 -0.38 6.83
N ALA A 43 -4.58 -1.06 7.97
CA ALA A 43 -3.62 -2.13 8.18
C ALA A 43 -4.34 -3.38 8.66
N PHE A 44 -3.81 -4.54 8.32
CA PHE A 44 -4.38 -5.82 8.71
C PHE A 44 -3.28 -6.87 8.87
N ASP A 45 -3.59 -7.98 9.56
CA ASP A 45 -2.73 -9.15 9.53
C ASP A 45 -3.13 -10.06 8.37
N LEU A 46 -2.19 -10.26 7.44
CA LEU A 46 -2.28 -11.20 6.35
C LEU A 46 -1.99 -12.61 6.90
N SER A 47 -3.05 -13.37 7.15
CA SER A 47 -3.01 -14.80 7.48
C SER A 47 -3.65 -15.61 6.36
N SER A 48 -3.29 -16.89 6.23
CA SER A 48 -3.81 -17.80 5.19
C SER A 48 -5.34 -17.96 5.23
N GLU A 49 -5.96 -17.66 6.37
CA GLU A 49 -7.40 -17.73 6.62
C GLU A 49 -8.15 -16.48 6.18
N ARG A 50 -7.45 -15.44 5.72
CA ARG A 50 -8.03 -14.13 5.37
C ARG A 50 -7.85 -13.83 3.89
N SER A 51 -8.92 -13.97 3.13
CA SER A 51 -8.97 -13.54 1.72
C SER A 51 -9.22 -12.04 1.62
N LEU A 52 -8.49 -11.39 0.71
CA LEU A 52 -8.85 -10.05 0.24
C LEU A 52 -10.04 -10.21 -0.70
N VAL A 53 -11.18 -9.60 -0.34
CA VAL A 53 -12.41 -9.53 -1.14
C VAL A 53 -12.48 -8.22 -1.90
#